data_AF-A0A4R2BLH5-F1
#
_entry.id   AF-A0A4R2BLH5-F1
#
_cell.length_a   1.000
_cell.length_b   1.000
_cell.length_c   1.000
_cell.angle_alpha   90.00
_cell.angle_beta   90.00
_cell.angle_gamma   90.00
#
_symmetry.space_group_name_H-M   'P 1'
#
loop_
_entity.id
_entity.type
_entity.pdbx_description
1 polymer ?
#
loop_
_entity_poly.entity_id
_entity_poly.type
_entity_poly.pdbx_seq_one_letter_code
_entity_poly.pdbx_strand_id
1 'polypeptide(L)' 'MGAMAWVNLTVIFLLTKPALRALNDYVRQKKAGKDPVFKPAKLGIEGADFWEEKYKVPLHTQNQLKERRTVS' A
#
# COMPACT_ATOMS: atom_id res chain seq x y z
N MET A 1 32.19 11.92 11.23
CA MET A 1 31.16 12.39 10.28
C MET A 1 30.60 11.30 9.35
N GLY A 2 31.22 10.11 9.21
CA GLY A 2 30.73 9.08 8.26
C GLY A 2 29.59 8.17 8.77
N ALA A 3 29.37 8.05 10.08
CA ALA A 3 28.38 7.13 10.64
C ALA A 3 26.94 7.50 10.26
N MET A 4 26.60 8.79 10.22
CA MET A 4 25.26 9.26 9.82
C MET A 4 24.95 8.92 8.35
N ALA A 5 25.94 9.03 7.46
CA ALA A 5 25.78 8.71 6.05
C ALA A 5 25.50 7.21 5.84
N TRP A 6 26.19 6.35 6.59
CA TRP A 6 25.96 4.91 6.53
C TRP A 6 24.56 4.51 6.99
N VAL A 7 24.07 5.08 8.10
CA VAL A 7 22.69 4.82 8.58
C VAL A 7 21.66 5.26 7.54
N ASN A 8 21.81 6.46 6.97
CA ASN A 8 20.91 6.96 5.93
C ASN A 8 20.91 6.06 4.69
N LEU A 9 22.08 5.57 4.29
CA LEU A 9 22.23 4.67 3.16
C LEU A 9 21.51 3.33 3.41
N THR A 10 21.66 2.75 4.61
CA THR A 10 20.95 1.51 5.00
C THR A 10 19.44 1.69 4.98
N VAL A 11 18.92 2.83 5.47
CA VAL A 11 17.48 3.14 5.44
C VAL A 11 16.95 3.22 4.00
N ILE A 12 17.66 3.89 3.11
CA ILE A 12 17.28 3.99 1.69
C ILE A 12 17.22 2.59 1.05
N PHE A 13 18.20 1.73 1.34
CA PHE A 13 18.19 0.35 0.83
C PHE A 13 16.99 -0.46 1.32
N LEU A 14 16.61 -0.34 2.59
CA LEU A 14 15.43 -1.02 3.14
C LEU A 14 14.13 -0.50 2.52
N LEU A 15 14.02 0.82 2.30
CA LEU A 15 12.84 1.46 1.70
C LEU A 15 12.71 1.23 0.18
N THR A 16 13.80 0.84 -0.50
CA THR A 16 13.81 0.67 -1.96
C THR A 16 12.75 -0.34 -2.42
N LYS A 17 12.60 -1.47 -1.73
CA LYS A 17 11.60 -2.50 -2.09
C LYS A 17 10.15 -1.98 -2.06
N PRO A 18 9.62 -1.47 -0.93
CA PRO A 18 8.25 -0.93 -0.89
C PRO A 18 8.09 0.31 -1.78
N ALA A 19 9.10 1.16 -1.90
CA ALA A 19 9.05 2.33 -2.79
C ALA A 19 8.86 1.94 -4.26
N LEU A 20 9.60 0.94 -4.76
CA LEU A 20 9.44 0.44 -6.12
C LEU A 20 8.08 -0.22 -6.35
N ARG A 21 7.54 -0.93 -5.35
CA ARG A 21 6.18 -1.51 -5.42
C ARG A 21 5.11 -0.42 -5.53
N ALA A 22 5.19 0.61 -4.68
CA ALA A 22 4.29 1.75 -4.74
C ALA A 22 4.38 2.48 -6.09
N LEU A 23 5.59 2.66 -6.61
CA LEU A 23 5.82 3.30 -7.91
C LEU A 23 5.21 2.49 -9.06
N ASN A 24 5.44 1.17 -9.09
CA ASN A 24 4.89 0.30 -10.13
C ASN A 24 3.36 0.31 -10.12
N ASP A 25 2.74 0.31 -8.93
CA ASP A 25 1.30 0.42 -8.78
C ASP A 25 0.77 1.77 -9.30
N TYR A 26 1.42 2.88 -8.93
CA TYR A 26 1.10 4.21 -9.44
C TYR A 26 1.17 4.26 -10.98
N VAL A 27 2.28 3.79 -11.56
CA VAL A 27 2.47 3.77 -13.02
C VAL A 27 1.40 2.90 -13.69
N ARG A 28 1.08 1.73 -13.12
CA ARG A 28 0.04 0.85 -13.64
C ARG A 28 -1.34 1.53 -13.62
N GLN A 29 -1.70 2.18 -12.51
CA GLN A 29 -2.98 2.89 -12.38
C GLN A 29 -3.07 4.06 -13.35
N LYS A 30 -2.01 4.86 -13.46
CA LYS A 30 -1.91 5.99 -14.40
C LYS A 30 -2.03 5.53 -15.85
N LYS A 31 -1.35 4.45 -16.23
CA LYS A 31 -1.44 3.85 -17.58
C LYS A 31 -2.84 3.31 -17.89
N ALA A 32 -3.57 2.85 -16.87
CA ALA A 32 -4.94 2.39 -17.02
C ALA A 32 -5.99 3.53 -17.12
N GLY A 33 -5.54 4.80 -17.14
CA GLY A 33 -6.43 5.96 -17.17
C GLY A 33 -7.26 6.15 -15.90
N LYS A 34 -6.86 5.51 -14.79
CA LYS A 34 -7.53 5.62 -13.49
C LYS A 34 -6.88 6.71 -12.65
N ASP A 35 -7.66 7.30 -11.75
CA ASP A 35 -7.11 8.14 -10.69
C ASP A 35 -6.27 7.26 -9.74
N PRO A 36 -4.94 7.50 -9.64
CA PRO A 36 -4.05 6.60 -8.92
C PRO A 36 -4.26 6.70 -7.40
N VAL A 37 -4.68 5.58 -6.80
CA VAL A 37 -4.95 5.47 -5.36
C VAL A 37 -4.01 4.46 -4.73
N PHE A 38 -3.18 4.90 -3.78
CA PHE A 38 -2.28 4.02 -3.05
C PHE A 38 -3.05 3.16 -2.03
N LYS A 39 -3.01 1.84 -2.22
CA LYS A 39 -3.65 0.84 -1.34
C LYS A 39 -2.58 -0.08 -0.74
N PRO A 40 -1.99 0.24 0.42
CA PRO A 40 -0.86 -0.49 0.99
C PRO A 40 -1.13 -1.98 1.20
N ALA A 41 -2.31 -2.32 1.72
CA ALA A 41 -2.75 -3.71 1.92
C ALA A 41 -2.75 -4.55 0.63
N LYS A 42 -3.03 -3.96 -0.54
CA LYS A 42 -3.01 -4.68 -1.82
C LYS A 42 -1.59 -4.96 -2.33
N LEU A 43 -0.60 -4.20 -1.84
CA LEU A 43 0.80 -4.28 -2.26
C LEU A 43 1.67 -5.03 -1.23
N GLY A 44 1.05 -5.53 -0.15
CA GLY A 44 1.76 -6.17 0.97
C GLY A 44 2.76 -5.21 1.62
N ILE A 45 2.42 -3.92 1.68
CA ILE A 45 3.19 -2.89 2.38
C ILE A 45 2.49 -2.68 3.72
N GLU A 46 3.20 -2.94 4.80
CA GLU A 46 2.74 -2.78 6.18
C GLU A 46 3.29 -1.49 6.79
N GLY A 47 2.65 -0.96 7.84
CA GLY A 47 3.09 0.25 8.53
C GLY A 47 2.75 1.53 7.78
N ALA A 48 1.75 1.48 6.91
CA ALA A 48 1.26 2.64 6.17
C ALA A 48 -0.04 3.17 6.79
N ASP A 49 -0.05 3.34 8.12
CA ASP A 49 -1.23 3.60 8.95
C ASP A 49 -2.16 4.67 8.38
N PHE A 50 -1.58 5.79 7.94
CA PHE A 50 -2.33 6.89 7.33
C PHE A 50 -3.18 6.46 6.13
N TRP A 51 -2.64 5.60 5.25
CA TRP A 51 -3.36 5.09 4.08
C TRP A 51 -4.21 3.87 4.41
N GLU A 52 -3.77 3.04 5.35
CA GLU A 52 -4.55 1.90 5.84
C GLU A 52 -5.87 2.37 6.44
N GLU A 53 -5.86 3.40 7.29
CA GLU A 53 -7.06 3.99 7.85
C GLU A 53 -7.96 4.64 6.80
N LYS A 54 -7.38 5.42 5.90
CA LYS A 54 -8.13 6.08 4.81
C LYS A 54 -8.88 5.08 3.92
N TYR A 55 -8.36 3.86 3.78
CA TYR A 55 -8.96 2.81 2.95
C TYR A 55 -9.41 1.58 3.75
N LYS A 56 -9.58 1.70 5.08
CA LYS A 56 -10.22 0.65 5.89
C LYS A 56 -11.58 0.38 5.28
N VAL A 57 -11.78 -0.84 4.79
CA VAL A 57 -13.10 -1.27 4.31
C VAL A 57 -14.01 -1.19 5.53
N PRO A 58 -15.06 -0.34 5.51
CA PRO A 58 -15.92 -0.20 6.67
C PRO A 58 -16.55 -1.55 7.00
N LEU A 59 -16.59 -1.90 8.28
CA LEU A 59 -16.96 -3.23 8.78
C LEU A 59 -18.30 -3.73 8.21
N HIS A 60 -19.25 -2.83 7.96
CA HIS A 60 -20.53 -3.16 7.33
C HIS A 60 -20.35 -3.76 5.93
N THR A 61 -19.43 -3.26 5.11
CA THR A 61 -19.16 -3.78 3.76
C THR A 61 -18.55 -5.18 3.79
N GLN A 62 -17.70 -5.48 4.78
CA GLN A 62 -17.10 -6.82 4.93
C GLN A 62 -18.15 -7.88 5.29
N ASN A 63 -19.07 -7.57 6.21
CA ASN A 63 -20.14 -8.48 6.60
C ASN A 63 -21.10 -8.77 5.44
N GLN A 64 -21.47 -7.75 4.66
CA GLN A 64 -22.33 -7.87 3.48
C GLN A 64 -21.68 -8.70 2.35
N LEU A 65 -20.37 -8.58 2.14
CA LEU A 65 -19.61 -9.39 1.17
C LEU A 65 -19.46 -10.85 1.58
N LYS A 66 -19.50 -11.13 2.89
CA LYS A 66 -19.47 -12.48 3.45
C LYS A 66 -20.85 -13.14 3.33
N GLU A 67 -21.91 -12.39 3.66
CA GLU A 67 -23.30 -12.84 3.51
C GLU A 67 -23.64 -13.13 2.04
N ARG A 68 -23.32 -12.23 1.10
CA ARG A 68 -23.56 -12.47 -0.34
C ARG A 68 -22.85 -13.69 -0.91
N ARG A 69 -21.76 -14.17 -0.30
CA ARG A 69 -21.05 -15.39 -0.73
C ARG A 69 -21.61 -16.68 -0.12
N THR A 70 -22.39 -16.59 0.96
CA THR A 70 -23.02 -17.75 1.61
C THR A 70 -24.41 -18.06 1.08
N VAL A 71 -25.01 -17.15 0.30
CA VAL A 71 -26.36 -17.32 -0.30
C VAL A 71 -26.30 -17.61 -1.82
N SER A 72 -25.17 -18.09 -2.34
CA SER A 72 -25.04 -18.66 -3.70
C SER A 72 -24.44 -20.05 -3.59
#